data_AF-A0A8J5UTG7-F1
#
_entry.id   AF-A0A8J5UTG7-F1
#
_cell.length_a   1.000
_cell.length_b   1.000
_cell.length_c   1.000
_cell.angle_alpha   90.00
_cell.angle_beta   90.00
_cell.angle_gamma   90.00
#
_symmetry.space_group_name_H-M   'P 1'
#
loop_
_entity.id
_entity.type
_entity.pdbx_description
1 polymer ?
#
loop_
_entity_poly.entity_id
_entity_poly.type
_entity_poly.pdbx_seq_one_letter_code
_entity_poly.pdbx_strand_id
1 'polypeptide(L)'
;MLLVLKIASLIVFLAWIFSFFPVVLQLILIRIFGGFFAGVTNKSIKPVRQLLEPPVLDRVFKLAQDEMVKVRERDDELISNYKNKLWLYYGATDGWTPQNYCTELKVKHPDINAQTCKRGFRHAFVLTDEVEVGKMVGDIINETMSNNP
;
A
#
# COMPACT_ATOMS: atom_id res chain seq x y z
N MET A 1 -13.09 3.67 4.81
CA MET A 1 -13.18 2.58 3.82
C MET A 1 -14.62 2.31 3.35
N LEU A 2 -15.60 2.12 4.23
CA LEU A 2 -17.01 1.88 3.85
C LEU A 2 -17.64 2.96 2.95
N LEU A 3 -17.28 4.23 3.14
CA LEU A 3 -17.75 5.33 2.29
C LEU A 3 -17.30 5.16 0.83
N VAL A 4 -16.06 4.71 0.62
CA VAL A 4 -15.47 4.52 -0.72
C VAL A 4 -16.21 3.43 -1.49
N LEU A 5 -16.62 2.35 -0.82
CA LEU A 5 -17.45 1.32 -1.45
C LEU A 5 -18.84 1.85 -1.85
N LYS A 6 -19.45 2.71 -1.04
CA LYS A 6 -20.77 3.28 -1.35
C LYS A 6 -20.75 4.14 -2.62
N ILE A 7 -19.62 4.79 -2.91
CA ILE A 7 -19.43 5.60 -4.11
C ILE A 7 -18.68 4.84 -5.22
N ALA A 8 -18.33 3.56 -5.03
CA ALA A 8 -17.52 2.80 -5.98
C ALA A 8 -18.17 2.73 -7.36
N SER A 9 -19.48 2.46 -7.43
CA SER A 9 -20.20 2.43 -8.71
C SER A 9 -20.17 3.77 -9.44
N LEU A 10 -20.23 4.89 -8.71
CA LEU A 10 -20.08 6.22 -9.28
C LEU A 10 -18.66 6.43 -9.80
N ILE A 11 -17.62 6.03 -9.05
CA ILE A 11 -16.23 6.15 -9.48
C ILE A 11 -15.96 5.31 -10.74
N VAL A 12 -16.47 4.08 -10.81
CA VAL A 12 -16.34 3.21 -11.99
C VAL A 12 -17.07 3.82 -13.19
N PHE A 13 -18.25 4.40 -12.99
CA PHE A 13 -18.96 5.12 -14.05
C PHE A 13 -18.16 6.33 -14.57
N LEU A 14 -17.56 7.12 -13.68
CA LEU A 14 -16.70 8.24 -14.06
C LEU A 14 -15.44 7.77 -14.80
N ALA A 15 -14.84 6.64 -14.37
CA ALA A 15 -13.73 6.01 -15.08
C ALA A 15 -14.13 5.52 -16.48
N TRP A 16 -15.35 5.02 -16.64
CA TRP A 16 -15.91 4.65 -17.94
C TRP A 16 -16.06 5.87 -18.86
N ILE A 17 -16.57 7.00 -18.36
CA ILE A 17 -16.59 8.27 -19.13
C ILE A 17 -15.16 8.68 -19.53
N PHE A 18 -14.22 8.62 -18.58
CA PHE A 18 -12.82 8.97 -18.81
C PHE A 18 -12.17 8.08 -19.90
N SER A 19 -12.55 6.81 -20.00
CA SER A 19 -12.01 5.88 -21.00
C SER A 19 -12.29 6.26 -22.45
N PHE A 20 -13.33 7.07 -22.71
CA PHE A 20 -13.63 7.58 -24.05
C PHE A 20 -12.71 8.72 -24.49
N PHE A 21 -11.99 9.34 -23.57
CA PHE A 21 -11.13 10.47 -23.91
C PHE A 21 -9.90 9.99 -24.70
N PRO A 22 -9.37 10.80 -25.65
CA PRO A 22 -8.11 10.50 -26.29
C PRO A 22 -6.99 10.31 -25.25
N VAL A 23 -6.08 9.36 -25.52
CA VAL A 23 -4.99 9.00 -24.58
C VAL A 23 -4.20 10.22 -24.11
N VAL A 24 -3.96 11.19 -25.00
CA VAL A 24 -3.25 12.44 -24.67
C VAL A 24 -3.99 13.22 -23.58
N LEU A 25 -5.31 13.34 -23.68
CA LEU A 25 -6.13 14.05 -22.69
C LEU A 25 -6.15 13.30 -21.36
N GLN A 26 -6.27 11.97 -21.39
CA GLN A 26 -6.19 11.15 -20.18
C GLN A 26 -4.87 11.38 -19.43
N LEU A 27 -3.75 11.40 -20.14
CA LEU A 27 -2.42 11.61 -19.55
C LEU A 27 -2.26 13.02 -18.95
N ILE A 28 -2.79 14.05 -19.62
CA ILE A 28 -2.77 15.43 -19.11
C ILE A 28 -3.57 15.51 -17.81
N LEU A 29 -4.79 14.96 -17.79
CA LEU A 29 -5.64 14.95 -16.61
C LEU A 29 -4.98 14.19 -15.45
N ILE A 30 -4.46 12.99 -15.69
CA ILE A 30 -3.74 12.22 -14.66
C ILE A 30 -2.55 13.02 -14.11
N ARG A 31 -1.82 13.74 -14.96
CA ARG A 31 -0.66 14.53 -14.53
C ARG A 31 -1.06 15.72 -13.67
N ILE A 32 -2.11 16.45 -14.07
CA ILE A 32 -2.62 17.60 -13.31
C ILE A 32 -3.18 17.15 -11.96
N PHE A 33 -4.11 16.20 -11.98
CA PHE A 33 -4.73 15.69 -10.75
C PHE A 33 -3.73 14.95 -9.86
N GLY A 34 -2.91 14.10 -10.46
CA GLY A 34 -1.93 13.29 -9.74
C GLY A 34 -0.83 14.14 -9.10
N GLY A 35 -0.33 15.16 -9.80
CA GLY A 35 0.67 16.08 -9.27
C GLY A 35 0.14 16.96 -8.15
N PHE A 36 -1.11 17.43 -8.25
CA PHE A 36 -1.70 18.35 -7.27
C PHE A 36 -2.22 17.63 -6.01
N PHE A 37 -2.86 16.46 -6.14
CA PHE A 37 -3.59 15.83 -5.03
C PHE A 37 -2.95 14.55 -4.48
N ALA A 38 -2.17 13.82 -5.28
CA ALA A 38 -1.79 12.44 -4.94
C ALA A 38 -0.28 12.19 -4.94
N GLY A 39 0.54 13.20 -5.22
CA GLY A 39 1.99 13.05 -5.31
C GLY A 39 2.44 12.03 -6.36
N VAL A 40 1.62 11.84 -7.40
CA VAL A 40 1.87 10.92 -8.52
C VAL A 40 3.12 11.40 -9.25
N THR A 41 4.17 10.59 -9.21
CA THR A 41 5.40 10.86 -9.97
C THR A 41 5.18 10.53 -11.44
N ASN A 42 5.99 11.12 -12.34
CA ASN A 42 5.92 10.80 -13.77
C ASN A 42 6.06 9.29 -14.06
N LYS A 43 6.79 8.56 -13.19
CA LYS A 43 6.96 7.10 -13.25
C LYS A 43 5.64 6.33 -13.07
N SER A 44 4.69 6.90 -12.33
CA SER A 44 3.42 6.25 -11.96
C SER A 44 2.23 6.59 -12.86
N ILE A 45 2.39 7.51 -13.85
CA ILE A 45 1.30 7.93 -14.74
C ILE A 45 0.70 6.75 -15.53
N LYS A 46 1.54 5.88 -16.10
CA LYS A 46 1.07 4.72 -16.87
C LYS A 46 0.33 3.71 -15.99
N PRO A 47 0.86 3.29 -14.83
CA PRO A 47 0.12 2.47 -13.87
C PRO A 47 -1.21 3.09 -13.43
N VAL A 48 -1.24 4.40 -13.15
CA VAL A 48 -2.49 5.09 -12.76
C VAL A 48 -3.51 5.02 -13.89
N ARG A 49 -3.11 5.21 -15.14
CA ARG A 49 -4.02 5.05 -16.29
C ARG A 49 -4.59 3.64 -16.37
N GLN A 50 -3.75 2.62 -16.21
CA GLN A 50 -4.18 1.21 -16.21
C GLN A 50 -5.13 0.89 -15.05
N LEU A 51 -4.89 1.48 -13.88
CA LEU A 51 -5.78 1.36 -12.73
C LEU A 51 -7.16 1.98 -12.99
N LEU A 52 -7.21 3.07 -13.76
CA LEU A 52 -8.45 3.76 -14.15
C LEU A 52 -9.21 3.08 -15.29
N GLU A 53 -8.71 1.97 -15.86
CA GLU A 53 -9.49 1.18 -16.80
C GLU A 53 -10.73 0.59 -16.08
N PRO A 54 -11.96 0.79 -16.57
CA PRO A 54 -13.18 0.46 -15.81
C PRO A 54 -13.24 -0.99 -15.30
N PRO A 55 -12.87 -2.03 -16.10
CA PRO A 55 -12.87 -3.41 -15.60
C PRO A 55 -11.81 -3.65 -14.52
N VAL A 56 -10.68 -2.95 -14.56
CA VAL A 56 -9.63 -3.04 -13.55
C VAL A 56 -10.10 -2.40 -12.25
N LEU A 57 -10.65 -1.18 -12.35
CA LEU A 57 -11.11 -0.42 -11.20
C LEU A 57 -12.27 -1.11 -10.48
N ASP A 58 -13.22 -1.69 -11.21
CA ASP A 58 -14.31 -2.51 -10.66
C ASP A 58 -13.77 -3.71 -9.87
N ARG A 59 -12.76 -4.42 -10.41
CA ARG A 59 -12.11 -5.54 -9.71
C ARG A 59 -11.38 -5.10 -8.46
N VAL A 60 -10.72 -3.94 -8.48
CA VAL A 60 -10.06 -3.36 -7.30
C VAL A 60 -11.07 -3.07 -6.19
N PHE A 61 -12.23 -2.49 -6.52
CA PHE A 61 -13.27 -2.26 -5.51
C PHE A 61 -13.88 -3.56 -4.99
N LYS A 62 -14.07 -4.57 -5.84
CA LYS A 62 -14.53 -5.90 -5.41
C LYS A 62 -13.53 -6.58 -4.49
N LEU A 63 -12.23 -6.51 -4.80
CA LEU A 63 -11.17 -7.00 -3.91
C LEU A 63 -11.24 -6.32 -2.55
N ALA A 64 -11.31 -4.98 -2.52
CA ALA A 64 -11.42 -4.23 -1.28
C ALA A 64 -12.68 -4.61 -0.47
N GLN A 65 -13.82 -4.81 -1.15
CA GLN A 65 -15.06 -5.26 -0.52
C GLN A 65 -14.91 -6.65 0.10
N ASP A 66 -14.34 -7.59 -0.64
CA ASP A 66 -14.10 -8.95 -0.18
C ASP A 66 -13.18 -8.97 1.04
N GLU A 67 -12.08 -8.22 1.00
CA GLU A 67 -11.15 -8.07 2.13
C GLU A 67 -11.86 -7.51 3.37
N MET A 68 -12.69 -6.47 3.22
CA MET A 68 -13.46 -5.91 4.34
C MET A 68 -14.45 -6.88 4.96
N VAL A 69 -14.98 -7.84 4.19
CA VAL A 69 -15.94 -8.82 4.70
C VAL A 69 -15.24 -10.02 5.32
N LYS A 70 -14.15 -10.50 4.69
CA LYS A 70 -13.46 -11.75 5.02
C LYS A 70 -12.33 -11.56 6.03
N VAL A 71 -11.57 -10.47 5.94
CA VAL A 71 -10.43 -10.18 6.79
C VAL A 71 -10.86 -9.24 7.91
N ARG A 72 -11.48 -9.82 8.94
CA ARG A 72 -12.01 -9.05 10.09
C ARG A 72 -11.03 -8.92 11.23
N GLU A 73 -10.16 -9.90 11.37
CA GLU A 73 -9.22 -10.02 12.48
C GLU A 73 -7.85 -10.43 11.95
N ARG A 74 -6.82 -10.05 12.71
CA ARG A 74 -5.46 -10.46 12.44
C ARG A 74 -5.32 -11.94 12.83
N ASP A 75 -4.73 -12.73 11.93
CA ASP A 75 -4.44 -14.14 12.21
C ASP A 75 -3.24 -14.27 13.16
N ASP A 76 -3.51 -14.19 14.45
CA ASP A 76 -2.50 -14.25 15.48
C ASP A 76 -1.88 -15.66 15.62
N GLU A 77 -2.62 -16.72 15.28
CA GLU A 77 -2.09 -18.08 15.32
C GLU A 77 -1.00 -18.25 14.26
N LEU A 78 -1.27 -17.83 13.03
CA LEU A 78 -0.30 -17.88 11.95
C LEU A 78 0.95 -17.04 12.27
N ILE A 79 0.76 -15.85 12.83
CA ILE A 79 1.87 -14.99 13.25
C ILE A 79 2.71 -15.69 14.32
N SER A 80 2.09 -16.26 15.35
CA SER A 80 2.83 -16.98 16.40
C SER A 80 3.64 -18.16 15.84
N ASN A 81 3.07 -18.91 14.91
CA ASN A 81 3.71 -20.07 14.29
C ASN A 81 4.92 -19.72 13.41
N TYR A 82 4.93 -18.51 12.83
CA TYR A 82 5.95 -18.11 11.85
C TYR A 82 6.67 -16.80 12.19
N LYS A 83 6.56 -16.28 13.42
CA LYS A 83 7.13 -14.98 13.83
C LYS A 83 8.64 -14.87 13.59
N ASN A 84 9.35 -15.99 13.61
CA ASN A 84 10.79 -16.06 13.33
C ASN A 84 11.14 -15.82 11.85
N LYS A 85 10.17 -15.89 10.93
CA LYS A 85 10.34 -15.63 9.50
C LYS A 85 9.83 -14.25 9.08
N LEU A 86 9.14 -13.54 9.98
CA LEU A 86 8.50 -12.28 9.69
C LEU A 86 9.41 -11.12 10.09
N TRP A 87 9.66 -10.22 9.15
CA TRP A 87 10.21 -8.89 9.42
C TRP A 87 9.17 -7.85 9.00
N LEU A 88 8.66 -7.10 9.98
CA LEU A 88 7.54 -6.19 9.80
C LEU A 88 7.98 -4.76 10.00
N TYR A 89 7.62 -3.89 9.06
CA TYR A 89 8.05 -2.50 9.04
C TYR A 89 6.86 -1.56 8.94
N TYR A 90 6.76 -0.64 9.89
CA TYR A 90 5.67 0.33 9.99
C TYR A 90 6.19 1.74 9.78
N GLY A 91 5.56 2.54 8.92
CA GLY A 91 5.90 3.95 8.76
C GLY A 91 5.51 4.78 9.98
N ALA A 92 6.36 5.68 10.48
CA ALA A 92 5.99 6.59 11.57
C ALA A 92 4.98 7.67 11.15
N THR A 93 4.97 8.00 9.86
CA THR A 93 4.07 8.99 9.24
C THR A 93 3.04 8.32 8.32
N ASP A 94 2.82 7.02 8.50
CA ASP A 94 1.82 6.28 7.74
C ASP A 94 0.41 6.67 8.20
N GLY A 95 -0.33 7.37 7.34
CA GLY A 95 -1.72 7.76 7.60
C GLY A 95 -2.75 6.65 7.35
N TRP A 96 -2.32 5.50 6.84
CA TRP A 96 -3.19 4.36 6.51
C TRP A 96 -3.12 3.28 7.58
N THR A 97 -1.94 3.04 8.14
CA THR A 97 -1.73 2.07 9.22
C THR A 97 -1.35 2.79 10.52
N PRO A 98 -2.29 2.93 11.47
CA PRO A 98 -2.02 3.57 12.76
C PRO A 98 -0.82 2.96 13.50
N GLN A 99 0.01 3.80 14.12
CA GLN A 99 1.23 3.37 14.80
C GLN A 99 0.95 2.43 15.99
N ASN A 100 -0.21 2.57 16.63
CA ASN A 100 -0.62 1.69 17.73
C ASN A 100 -0.73 0.22 17.31
N TYR A 101 -0.99 -0.08 16.03
CA TYR A 101 -1.04 -1.46 15.55
C TYR A 101 0.31 -2.18 15.67
N CYS A 102 1.43 -1.46 15.50
CA CYS A 102 2.76 -2.03 15.74
C CYS A 102 2.97 -2.33 17.23
N THR A 103 2.54 -1.42 18.11
CA THR A 103 2.63 -1.61 19.56
C THR A 103 1.77 -2.78 20.04
N GLU A 104 0.51 -2.84 19.61
CA GLU A 104 -0.42 -3.93 19.93
C GLU A 104 0.06 -5.28 19.41
N LEU A 105 0.69 -5.30 18.21
CA LEU A 105 1.33 -6.49 17.68
C LEU A 105 2.46 -7.00 18.57
N LYS A 106 3.36 -6.12 19.03
CA LYS A 106 4.47 -6.49 19.92
C LYS A 106 4.01 -6.96 21.29
N VAL A 107 2.94 -6.37 21.83
CA VAL A 107 2.35 -6.81 23.09
C VAL A 107 1.77 -8.22 22.97
N LYS A 108 1.07 -8.51 21.86
CA LYS A 108 0.44 -9.82 21.66
C LYS A 108 1.42 -10.91 21.22
N HIS A 109 2.46 -10.54 20.49
CA HIS A 109 3.53 -11.45 20.04
C HIS A 109 4.88 -10.96 20.53
N PRO A 110 5.25 -11.28 21.79
CA PRO A 110 6.60 -11.04 22.27
C PRO A 110 7.63 -11.63 21.31
N ASP A 111 8.74 -10.93 21.13
CA ASP A 111 9.87 -11.31 20.26
C ASP A 111 9.60 -11.26 18.75
N ILE A 112 8.45 -10.74 18.30
CA ILE A 112 8.24 -10.50 16.86
C ILE A 112 9.17 -9.39 16.36
N ASN A 113 9.81 -9.62 15.20
CA ASN A 113 10.66 -8.62 14.58
C ASN A 113 9.82 -7.56 13.84
N ALA A 114 9.28 -6.63 14.61
CA ALA A 114 8.53 -5.48 14.11
C ALA A 114 9.27 -4.18 14.43
N GLN A 115 9.39 -3.28 13.46
CA GLN A 115 10.08 -2.00 13.62
C GLN A 115 9.20 -0.83 13.17
N THR A 116 9.33 0.31 13.84
CA THR A 116 8.73 1.56 13.39
C THR A 116 9.82 2.42 12.75
N CYS A 117 9.60 2.81 11.49
CA CYS A 117 10.43 3.68 10.70
C CYS A 117 10.68 5.01 11.40
N LYS A 118 11.94 5.35 11.72
CA LYS A 118 12.31 6.71 12.12
C LYS A 118 12.64 7.63 10.94
N ARG A 119 12.69 7.07 9.72
CA ARG A 119 13.14 7.74 8.49
C ARG A 119 12.02 8.50 7.75
N GLY A 120 10.77 8.38 8.19
CA GLY A 120 9.64 9.16 7.66
C GLY A 120 9.10 8.70 6.30
N PHE A 121 9.32 7.45 5.90
CA PHE A 121 8.79 6.92 4.64
C PHE A 121 7.26 6.93 4.61
N ARG A 122 6.70 7.27 3.43
CA ARG A 122 5.25 7.27 3.21
C ARG A 122 4.72 5.85 3.04
N HIS A 123 3.42 5.68 3.23
CA HIS A 123 2.74 4.38 3.03
C HIS A 123 3.08 3.76 1.66
N ALA A 124 2.94 4.55 0.60
CA ALA A 124 3.31 4.15 -0.76
C ALA A 124 4.79 4.42 -1.06
N PHE A 125 5.71 4.00 -0.19
CA PHE A 125 7.16 4.20 -0.33
C PHE A 125 7.71 3.67 -1.66
N VAL A 126 7.06 2.68 -2.28
CA VAL A 126 7.44 2.13 -3.59
C VAL A 126 7.36 3.19 -4.71
N LEU A 127 6.59 4.25 -4.51
CA LEU A 127 6.45 5.33 -5.50
C LEU A 127 7.50 6.44 -5.34
N THR A 128 8.11 6.56 -4.15
CA THR A 128 8.80 7.79 -3.73
C THR A 128 10.13 7.57 -3.04
N ASP A 129 10.29 6.47 -2.31
CA ASP A 129 11.43 6.14 -1.46
C ASP A 129 11.97 4.74 -1.81
N GLU A 130 11.69 4.24 -3.03
CA GLU A 130 11.88 2.85 -3.42
C GLU A 130 13.35 2.39 -3.32
N VAL A 131 14.27 3.29 -3.66
CA VAL A 131 15.72 3.00 -3.61
C VAL A 131 16.22 2.93 -2.17
N GLU A 132 15.75 3.82 -1.29
CA GLU A 132 16.19 3.85 0.10
C GLU A 132 15.67 2.66 0.88
N VAL A 133 14.40 2.30 0.68
CA VAL A 133 13.80 1.11 1.29
C VAL A 133 14.47 -0.15 0.76
N GLY A 134 14.75 -0.22 -0.55
CA GLY A 134 15.46 -1.36 -1.15
C GLY A 134 16.86 -1.58 -0.56
N LYS A 135 17.64 -0.51 -0.40
CA LYS A 135 18.96 -0.59 0.26
C LYS A 135 18.83 -1.06 1.71
N MET A 136 17.93 -0.45 2.47
CA MET A 136 17.70 -0.79 3.87
C MET A 136 17.30 -2.26 4.06
N VAL A 137 16.38 -2.78 3.24
CA VAL A 137 16.00 -4.20 3.30
C VAL A 137 17.17 -5.09 2.88
N GLY A 138 17.95 -4.70 1.88
CA GLY A 138 19.15 -5.44 1.46
C GLY A 138 20.20 -5.55 2.57
N ASP A 139 20.48 -4.44 3.26
CA ASP A 139 21.42 -4.40 4.38
C ASP A 139 20.96 -5.33 5.51
N ILE A 140 19.67 -5.28 5.87
CA ILE A 140 19.08 -6.15 6.90
C ILE A 140 19.20 -7.63 6.55
N ILE A 141 18.95 -8.00 5.29
CA ILE A 141 19.08 -9.39 4.83
C ILE A 141 20.55 -9.83 4.96
N ASN A 142 21.50 -9.02 4.52
CA ASN A 142 22.92 -9.34 4.60
C ASN A 142 23.40 -9.50 6.06
N GLU A 143 22.96 -8.62 6.96
CA GLU A 143 23.26 -8.72 8.39
C GLU A 143 22.64 -9.99 9.01
N THR A 144 21.40 -10.32 8.65
CA THR A 144 20.71 -11.51 9.16
C THR A 144 21.40 -12.80 8.72
N MET A 145 21.88 -12.85 7.47
CA MET A 145 22.63 -13.99 6.94
C MET A 145 24.04 -14.09 7.55
N SER A 146 24.66 -12.96 7.89
CA SER A 146 25.99 -12.95 8.52
C SER A 146 25.95 -13.36 10.00
N ASN A 147 24.83 -13.15 10.67
CA ASN A 147 24.64 -13.43 12.10
C ASN A 147 24.07 -14.83 12.39
N ASN A 148 23.65 -15.59 11.37
CA ASN A 148 23.24 -17.00 11.47
C ASN A 148 24.28 -17.86 10.72
N PRO A 149 25.31 -18.39 11.40
CA PRO A 149 26.28 -19.31 10.78
C PRO A 149 25.66 -20.64 10.35
#